data_AF-A0A7S4DCD9-F1
#
_entry.id   AF-A0A7S4DCD9-F1
#
_cell.length_a   1.000
_cell.length_b   1.000
_cell.length_c   1.000
_cell.angle_alpha   90.00
_cell.angle_beta   90.00
_cell.angle_gamma   90.00
#
_symmetry.space_group_name_H-M   'P 1'
#
loop_
_entity.id
_entity.type
_entity.pdbx_description
1 polymer ?
#
loop_
_entity_poly.entity_id
_entity_poly.type
_entity_poly.pdbx_seq_one_letter_code
_entity_poly.pdbx_strand_id
1 'polypeptide(L)'
;MHRYGEAVLADLPEGSLLIAHTDLDWNTVRYLRTCEGLRPDITHLSFQLMPFPWFKRQARLYPNVTFPPRFEGISTNKFSHGNSVLVYKMLDFNIDKFPAVFIDMQAVNEAEIEVGGLWNGGFHLVPSGNLYRVYRALDNGLQAGKWVDQIDTDLEQFKTKTSIPDVGQFPAGSWEFAALSVYWDAHYQAGLFYLTWALALSHKLDENALPPYAMALSRASDLLVSTLRAYDTHSALTSSYSDLIKNTVLCVVRLQGTLEVVDQFRETLAFPPGAQGRLQDPAAAKAVAVELVRRFVREVPGDKDVQVFRDYLSKIEAKDRAENGEDDSSQGEEKGQTSAKVTNGQAKGKKKKKNKTKATAKDKVIEVETLERHGGREL
;
A
#
# COMPACT_ATOMS: atom_id res chain seq x y z
N MET A 1 -6.49 3.15 -26.10
CA MET A 1 -5.69 4.36 -25.81
C MET A 1 -6.49 5.65 -25.64
N HIS A 2 -7.44 6.00 -26.52
CA HIS A 2 -8.23 7.24 -26.38
C HIS A 2 -8.94 7.37 -25.01
N ARG A 3 -9.74 6.37 -24.60
CA ARG A 3 -10.39 6.31 -23.27
C ARG A 3 -9.44 6.44 -22.08
N TYR A 4 -8.21 5.94 -22.20
CA TYR A 4 -7.21 6.08 -21.15
C TYR A 4 -6.84 7.55 -20.94
N GLY A 5 -6.55 8.28 -22.03
CA GLY A 5 -6.27 9.72 -21.95
C GLY A 5 -7.48 10.53 -21.46
N GLU A 6 -8.70 10.14 -21.81
CA GLU A 6 -9.92 10.76 -21.28
C GLU A 6 -10.04 10.55 -19.77
N ALA A 7 -9.77 9.34 -19.28
CA ALA A 7 -9.79 9.03 -17.85
C ALA A 7 -8.75 9.86 -17.08
N VAL A 8 -7.52 9.97 -17.60
CA VAL A 8 -6.48 10.84 -17.02
C VAL A 8 -6.95 12.29 -16.90
N LEU A 9 -7.58 12.83 -17.95
CA LEU A 9 -8.07 14.21 -17.95
C LEU A 9 -9.31 14.44 -17.07
N ALA A 10 -10.16 13.43 -16.92
CA ALA A 10 -11.44 13.57 -16.25
C ALA A 10 -11.33 13.79 -14.74
N ASP A 11 -10.22 13.38 -14.14
CA ASP A 11 -9.99 13.48 -12.69
C ASP A 11 -9.23 14.78 -12.30
N LEU A 12 -8.79 15.56 -13.30
CA LEU A 12 -8.06 16.81 -13.08
C LEU A 12 -9.01 18.00 -12.85
N PRO A 13 -8.89 18.74 -11.72
CA PRO A 13 -9.56 20.02 -11.53
C PRO A 13 -9.24 21.03 -12.63
N GLU A 14 -10.11 22.03 -12.79
CA GLU A 14 -9.91 23.09 -13.79
C GLU A 14 -8.59 23.85 -13.56
N GLY A 15 -7.86 24.10 -14.65
CA GLY A 15 -6.61 24.88 -14.60
C GLY A 15 -5.41 24.16 -13.98
N SER A 16 -5.50 22.84 -13.73
CA SER A 16 -4.41 22.07 -13.11
C SER A 16 -3.17 21.96 -14.00
N LEU A 17 -2.01 21.73 -13.40
CA LEU A 17 -0.78 21.32 -14.08
C LEU A 17 -0.64 19.79 -14.03
N LEU A 18 -0.54 19.16 -15.19
CA LEU A 18 -0.16 17.76 -15.37
C LEU A 18 1.28 17.67 -15.87
N ILE A 19 2.14 17.05 -15.07
CA ILE A 19 3.55 16.79 -15.37
C ILE A 19 3.67 15.33 -15.84
N ALA A 20 3.62 15.12 -17.16
CA ALA A 20 3.74 13.80 -17.76
C ALA A 20 5.21 13.38 -17.88
N HIS A 21 5.59 12.30 -17.21
CA HIS A 21 6.92 11.69 -17.27
C HIS A 21 6.99 10.58 -18.31
N THR A 22 5.89 9.90 -18.58
CA THR A 22 5.82 8.78 -19.51
C THR A 22 5.33 9.21 -20.88
N ASP A 23 5.77 8.52 -21.93
CA ASP A 23 5.24 8.69 -23.29
C ASP A 23 3.75 8.33 -23.37
N LEU A 24 3.26 7.49 -22.45
CA LEU A 24 1.87 7.03 -22.39
C LEU A 24 0.93 8.19 -22.08
N ASP A 25 1.13 8.85 -20.94
CA ASP A 25 0.32 10.00 -20.52
C ASP A 25 0.58 11.20 -21.43
N TRP A 26 1.84 11.42 -21.83
CA TRP A 26 2.18 12.53 -22.71
C TRP A 26 1.47 12.44 -24.06
N ASN A 27 1.55 11.33 -24.79
CA ASN A 27 1.00 11.26 -26.14
C ASN A 27 -0.53 11.21 -26.15
N THR A 28 -1.13 10.42 -25.26
CA THR A 28 -2.58 10.27 -25.20
C THR A 28 -3.26 11.58 -24.82
N VAL A 29 -2.82 12.22 -23.74
CA VAL A 29 -3.41 13.48 -23.28
C VAL A 29 -3.07 14.60 -24.26
N ARG A 30 -1.86 14.67 -24.81
CA ARG A 30 -1.51 15.71 -25.81
C ARG A 30 -2.40 15.63 -27.05
N TYR A 31 -2.69 14.43 -27.54
CA TYR A 31 -3.58 14.24 -28.68
C TYR A 31 -4.96 14.79 -28.40
N LEU A 32 -5.59 14.36 -27.30
CA LEU A 32 -6.93 14.83 -26.90
C LEU A 32 -6.98 16.35 -26.76
N ARG A 33 -5.97 16.94 -26.14
CA ARG A 33 -5.91 18.38 -25.92
C ARG A 33 -5.64 19.19 -27.18
N THR A 34 -4.69 18.74 -28.01
CA THR A 34 -4.20 19.53 -29.16
C THR A 34 -5.04 19.30 -30.41
N CYS A 35 -5.46 18.06 -30.64
CA CYS A 35 -6.18 17.67 -31.85
C CYS A 35 -7.70 17.70 -31.66
N GLU A 36 -8.20 17.29 -30.49
CA GLU A 36 -9.65 17.22 -30.22
C GLU A 36 -10.15 18.40 -29.37
N GLY A 37 -9.26 19.24 -28.84
CA GLY A 37 -9.62 20.40 -28.03
C GLY A 37 -10.22 20.04 -26.66
N LEU A 38 -9.99 18.82 -26.17
CA LEU A 38 -10.50 18.37 -24.87
C LEU A 38 -9.70 19.04 -23.74
N ARG A 39 -10.37 19.57 -22.71
CA ARG A 39 -9.74 20.20 -21.53
C ARG A 39 -8.60 21.18 -21.89
N PRO A 40 -8.86 22.23 -22.67
CA PRO A 40 -7.83 23.21 -23.05
C PRO A 40 -7.33 24.02 -21.84
N ASP A 41 -8.07 24.01 -20.73
CA ASP A 41 -7.76 24.67 -19.45
C ASP A 41 -6.57 24.04 -18.70
N ILE A 42 -6.31 22.74 -18.89
CA ILE A 42 -5.20 22.05 -18.21
C ILE A 42 -3.86 22.57 -18.74
N THR A 43 -2.81 22.59 -17.94
CA THR A 43 -1.44 22.76 -18.45
C THR A 43 -0.79 21.38 -18.51
N HIS A 44 -0.40 20.90 -19.69
CA HIS A 44 0.14 19.54 -19.86
C HIS A 44 1.56 19.60 -20.39
N LEU A 45 2.51 19.15 -19.57
CA LEU A 45 3.94 19.28 -19.80
C LEU A 45 4.60 17.91 -19.96
N SER A 46 5.41 17.74 -21.00
CA SER A 46 6.34 16.61 -21.10
C SER A 46 7.57 16.85 -20.23
N PHE A 47 7.62 16.18 -19.08
CA PHE A 47 8.74 16.23 -18.15
C PHE A 47 9.95 15.42 -18.65
N GLN A 48 9.71 14.30 -19.33
CA GLN A 48 10.75 13.41 -19.84
C GLN A 48 11.74 14.13 -20.78
N LEU A 49 11.24 15.12 -21.52
CA LEU A 49 12.01 15.86 -22.53
C LEU A 49 12.75 17.07 -21.95
N MET A 50 12.45 17.46 -20.71
CA MET A 50 13.02 18.65 -20.07
C MET A 50 14.55 18.61 -19.92
N PRO A 51 15.19 17.46 -19.64
CA PRO A 51 16.64 17.37 -19.59
C PRO A 51 17.34 17.57 -20.93
N PHE A 52 16.67 17.70 -22.08
CA PHE A 52 17.37 17.85 -23.37
C PHE A 52 17.69 19.32 -23.71
N PRO A 53 18.89 19.66 -24.22
CA PRO A 53 19.31 21.06 -24.41
C PRO A 53 18.34 21.89 -25.28
N TRP A 54 17.71 21.23 -26.24
CA TRP A 54 16.75 21.85 -27.15
C TRP A 54 15.41 22.18 -26.50
N PHE A 55 15.08 21.60 -25.34
CA PHE A 55 13.80 21.83 -24.66
C PHE A 55 13.56 23.30 -24.30
N LYS A 56 14.63 24.08 -24.07
CA LYS A 56 14.54 25.54 -23.86
C LYS A 56 13.76 26.26 -24.96
N ARG A 57 13.76 25.73 -26.20
CA ARG A 57 12.99 26.28 -27.33
C ARG A 57 11.49 25.99 -27.22
N GLN A 58 11.09 24.94 -26.51
CA GLN A 58 9.71 24.57 -26.25
C GLN A 58 9.15 25.18 -24.96
N ALA A 59 10.00 25.52 -23.99
CA ALA A 59 9.58 26.14 -22.72
C ALA A 59 8.66 27.36 -22.91
N ARG A 60 8.85 28.14 -23.98
CA ARG A 60 7.98 29.29 -24.33
C ARG A 60 6.51 28.95 -24.60
N LEU A 61 6.20 27.67 -24.86
CA LEU A 61 4.83 27.18 -25.04
C LEU A 61 4.08 27.06 -23.72
N TYR A 62 4.78 27.19 -22.58
CA TYR A 62 4.24 27.05 -21.24
C TYR A 62 4.48 28.33 -20.42
N PRO A 63 3.83 29.45 -20.77
CA PRO A 63 4.12 30.76 -20.17
C PRO A 63 3.85 30.82 -18.66
N ASN A 64 2.97 29.97 -18.15
CA ASN A 64 2.62 29.92 -16.73
C ASN A 64 3.50 28.95 -15.92
N VAL A 65 4.38 28.18 -16.58
CA VAL A 65 5.27 27.22 -15.92
C VAL A 65 6.65 27.83 -15.74
N THR A 66 7.20 27.71 -14.54
CA THR A 66 8.57 28.10 -14.22
C THR A 66 9.46 26.88 -14.23
N PHE A 67 10.39 26.84 -15.19
CA PHE A 67 11.32 25.74 -15.35
C PHE A 67 12.58 25.95 -14.50
N PRO A 68 13.07 24.92 -13.80
CA PRO A 68 14.33 24.99 -13.09
C PRO A 68 15.50 25.12 -14.06
N PRO A 69 16.59 25.78 -13.64
CA PRO A 69 17.81 25.82 -14.43
C PRO A 69 18.36 24.39 -14.59
N ARG A 70 19.01 24.12 -15.73
CA ARG A 70 19.75 22.88 -15.92
C ARG A 70 20.91 22.81 -14.93
N PHE A 71 21.23 21.60 -14.51
CA PHE A 71 22.33 21.30 -13.61
C PHE A 71 23.06 20.04 -14.05
N GLU A 72 24.28 19.84 -13.56
CA GLU A 72 25.08 18.65 -13.82
C GLU A 72 24.40 17.40 -13.21
N GLY A 73 24.37 16.30 -13.95
CA GLY A 73 23.69 15.07 -13.52
C GLY A 73 22.16 15.10 -13.67
N ILE A 74 21.58 16.13 -14.32
CA ILE A 74 20.14 16.16 -14.65
C ILE A 74 19.71 14.88 -15.39
N SER A 75 18.60 14.29 -14.97
CA SER A 75 18.15 12.99 -15.45
C SER A 75 16.65 12.86 -15.28
N THR A 76 16.03 11.99 -16.09
CA THR A 76 14.64 11.54 -15.94
C THR A 76 14.54 10.06 -15.58
N ASN A 77 15.67 9.40 -15.29
CA ASN A 77 15.67 8.08 -14.68
C ASN A 77 15.18 8.20 -13.23
N LYS A 78 14.02 7.60 -12.91
CA LYS A 78 13.37 7.73 -11.59
C LYS A 78 14.26 7.33 -10.41
N PHE A 79 15.21 6.41 -10.63
CA PHE A 79 16.14 5.92 -9.60
C PHE A 79 17.39 6.80 -9.41
N SER A 80 17.52 7.89 -10.16
CA SER A 80 18.70 8.76 -10.10
C SER A 80 18.45 9.98 -9.21
N HIS A 81 19.47 10.35 -8.41
CA HIS A 81 19.42 11.58 -7.60
C HIS A 81 19.11 12.83 -8.45
N GLY A 82 19.63 12.89 -9.67
CA GLY A 82 19.35 13.97 -10.61
C GLY A 82 17.87 14.09 -10.98
N ASN A 83 17.14 12.98 -11.08
CA ASN A 83 15.68 13.01 -11.27
C ASN A 83 14.96 13.54 -10.03
N SER A 84 15.31 13.05 -8.83
CA SER A 84 14.69 13.51 -7.59
C SER A 84 14.87 15.02 -7.39
N VAL A 85 16.07 15.56 -7.69
CA VAL A 85 16.33 17.01 -7.68
C VAL A 85 15.51 17.75 -8.75
N LEU A 86 15.39 17.20 -9.95
CA LEU A 86 14.64 17.83 -11.05
C LEU A 86 13.14 17.89 -10.75
N VAL A 87 12.55 16.77 -10.31
CA VAL A 87 11.13 16.69 -9.91
C VAL A 87 10.87 17.65 -8.77
N TYR A 88 11.70 17.63 -7.71
CA TYR A 88 11.52 18.51 -6.55
C TYR A 88 11.49 19.99 -6.96
N LYS A 89 12.48 20.45 -7.74
CA LYS A 89 12.52 21.85 -8.19
C LYS A 89 11.34 22.21 -9.10
N MET A 90 10.92 21.29 -9.97
CA MET A 90 9.73 21.51 -10.80
C MET A 90 8.47 21.67 -9.97
N LEU A 91 8.29 20.85 -8.94
CA LEU A 91 7.16 20.98 -8.02
C LEU A 91 7.25 22.28 -7.23
N ASP A 92 8.39 22.57 -6.58
CA ASP A 92 8.56 23.75 -5.74
C ASP A 92 8.34 25.07 -6.49
N PHE A 93 8.77 25.14 -7.75
CA PHE A 93 8.62 26.36 -8.56
C PHE A 93 7.19 26.60 -9.06
N ASN A 94 6.32 25.58 -9.02
CA ASN A 94 5.02 25.63 -9.68
C ASN A 94 3.83 25.30 -8.78
N ILE A 95 4.02 24.65 -7.63
CA ILE A 95 2.93 24.14 -6.79
C ILE A 95 1.94 25.24 -6.34
N ASP A 96 2.41 26.47 -6.10
CA ASP A 96 1.54 27.60 -5.71
C ASP A 96 0.99 28.41 -6.90
N LYS A 97 1.40 28.08 -8.14
CA LYS A 97 0.99 28.79 -9.36
C LYS A 97 -0.23 28.17 -10.03
N PHE A 98 -0.54 26.94 -9.65
CA PHE A 98 -1.65 26.16 -10.20
C PHE A 98 -2.62 25.77 -9.08
N PRO A 99 -3.94 25.70 -9.34
CA PRO A 99 -4.92 25.23 -8.36
C PRO A 99 -4.64 23.82 -7.84
N ALA A 100 -4.07 22.97 -8.70
CA ALA A 100 -3.59 21.64 -8.35
C ALA A 100 -2.47 21.22 -9.31
N VAL A 101 -1.54 20.40 -8.80
CA VAL A 101 -0.44 19.81 -9.57
C VAL A 101 -0.52 18.29 -9.48
N PHE A 102 -0.39 17.64 -10.62
CA PHE A 102 -0.37 16.19 -10.77
C PHE A 102 0.88 15.76 -11.52
N ILE A 103 1.37 14.58 -11.20
CA ILE A 103 2.55 13.98 -11.81
C ILE A 103 2.34 12.48 -11.99
N ASP A 104 2.85 11.91 -13.09
CA ASP A 104 2.82 10.47 -13.31
C ASP A 104 3.49 9.74 -12.15
N MET A 105 2.95 8.59 -11.75
CA MET A 105 3.51 7.83 -10.63
C MET A 105 4.92 7.32 -10.92
N GLN A 106 5.25 7.07 -12.19
CA GLN A 106 6.55 6.62 -12.66
C GLN A 106 7.62 7.71 -12.66
N ALA A 107 7.26 8.97 -12.35
CA ALA A 107 8.20 10.07 -12.28
C ALA A 107 9.10 10.05 -11.04
N VAL A 108 8.67 9.33 -9.99
CA VAL A 108 9.36 9.25 -8.71
C VAL A 108 9.71 7.80 -8.40
N ASN A 109 10.80 7.60 -7.67
CA ASN A 109 11.10 6.29 -7.10
C ASN A 109 10.17 6.07 -5.91
N GLU A 110 9.28 5.10 -6.03
CA GLU A 110 8.32 4.72 -5.00
C GLU A 110 8.98 4.35 -3.66
N ALA A 111 10.22 3.83 -3.68
CA ALA A 111 10.97 3.52 -2.46
C ALA A 111 11.42 4.77 -1.66
N GLU A 112 11.33 5.97 -2.25
CA GLU A 112 11.62 7.25 -1.58
C GLU A 112 10.38 7.88 -0.94
N ILE A 113 9.20 7.25 -1.10
CA ILE A 113 7.94 7.77 -0.57
C ILE A 113 7.75 7.22 0.85
N GLU A 114 7.85 8.11 1.82
CA GLU A 114 7.65 7.83 3.22
C GLU A 114 6.15 7.79 3.60
N VAL A 115 5.92 7.50 4.87
CA VAL A 115 4.59 7.37 5.48
C VAL A 115 3.68 8.55 5.15
N GLY A 116 2.46 8.24 4.68
CA GLY A 116 1.47 9.26 4.31
C GLY A 116 1.85 10.02 3.02
N GLY A 117 2.65 9.41 2.15
CA GLY A 117 3.03 9.97 0.86
C GLY A 117 4.11 11.03 0.95
N LEU A 118 4.75 11.24 2.11
CA LEU A 118 5.79 12.27 2.25
C LEU A 118 6.98 11.91 1.36
N TRP A 119 7.39 12.83 0.49
CA TRP A 119 8.48 12.62 -0.44
C TRP A 119 9.48 13.78 -0.35
N ASN A 120 10.74 13.42 -0.11
CA ASN A 120 11.88 14.34 -0.06
C ASN A 120 11.67 15.52 0.91
N GLY A 121 10.93 15.29 1.99
CA GLY A 121 10.62 16.26 3.06
C GLY A 121 9.78 17.48 2.66
N GLY A 122 9.50 17.71 1.37
CA GLY A 122 8.86 18.94 0.88
C GLY A 122 7.43 18.75 0.37
N PHE A 123 7.04 17.53 -0.01
CA PHE A 123 5.76 17.27 -0.67
C PHE A 123 5.08 16.00 -0.16
N HIS A 124 3.76 15.96 -0.20
CA HIS A 124 3.00 14.73 -0.16
C HIS A 124 2.55 14.34 -1.58
N LEU A 125 2.87 13.11 -1.97
CA LEU A 125 2.42 12.46 -3.19
C LEU A 125 1.25 11.54 -2.83
N VAL A 126 0.04 11.97 -3.19
CA VAL A 126 -1.20 11.28 -2.82
C VAL A 126 -1.77 10.62 -4.07
N PRO A 127 -2.02 9.30 -4.06
CA PRO A 127 -2.62 8.60 -5.20
C PRO A 127 -3.95 9.25 -5.62
N SER A 128 -4.14 9.45 -6.93
CA SER A 128 -5.32 10.10 -7.51
C SER A 128 -5.55 9.52 -8.89
N GLY A 129 -6.40 8.49 -9.00
CA GLY A 129 -6.54 7.71 -10.22
C GLY A 129 -5.22 7.01 -10.54
N ASN A 130 -4.63 7.29 -11.72
CA ASN A 130 -3.32 6.78 -12.13
C ASN A 130 -2.15 7.77 -11.94
N LEU A 131 -2.39 8.89 -11.27
CA LEU A 131 -1.40 9.94 -11.02
C LEU A 131 -1.16 10.12 -9.51
N TYR A 132 -0.09 10.84 -9.16
CA TYR A 132 0.00 11.48 -7.87
C TYR A 132 -0.55 12.90 -7.95
N ARG A 133 -1.48 13.23 -7.05
CA ARG A 133 -1.76 14.62 -6.69
C ARG A 133 -0.73 15.10 -5.68
N VAL A 134 -0.15 16.26 -5.94
CA VAL A 134 0.93 16.82 -5.13
C VAL A 134 0.39 17.87 -4.16
N TYR A 135 0.80 17.78 -2.90
CA TYR A 135 0.55 18.80 -1.87
C TYR A 135 1.88 19.25 -1.26
N ARG A 136 2.00 20.50 -0.82
CA ARG A 136 3.13 20.90 0.04
C ARG A 136 3.07 20.12 1.36
N ALA A 137 4.22 19.63 1.81
CA ALA A 137 4.36 19.20 3.19
C ALA A 137 4.23 20.45 4.07
N LEU A 138 3.18 20.51 4.89
CA LEU A 138 3.02 21.52 5.93
C LEU A 138 3.66 20.99 7.21
N ASP A 139 4.14 21.86 8.10
CA ASP A 139 4.69 21.50 9.42
C ASP A 139 3.70 20.71 10.32
N ASN A 140 2.44 20.57 9.88
CA ASN A 140 1.30 20.13 10.65
C ASN A 140 0.94 18.65 10.39
N GLY A 141 1.86 17.74 10.68
CA GLY A 141 1.60 16.31 10.93
C GLY A 141 0.98 15.48 9.79
N LEU A 142 0.74 14.20 10.09
CA LEU A 142 0.22 13.21 9.15
C LEU A 142 -1.21 13.55 8.70
N GLN A 143 -1.38 13.98 7.44
CA GLN A 143 -2.70 14.32 6.87
C GLN A 143 -3.37 13.17 6.12
N ALA A 144 -2.74 11.99 6.08
CA ALA A 144 -3.17 10.85 5.27
C ALA A 144 -4.65 10.48 5.43
N GLY A 145 -5.18 10.53 6.66
CA GLY A 145 -6.60 10.24 6.94
C GLY A 145 -7.59 11.18 6.23
N LYS A 146 -7.18 12.40 5.86
CA LYS A 146 -8.04 13.35 5.11
C LYS A 146 -8.21 12.98 3.64
N TRP A 147 -7.31 12.18 3.09
CA TRP A 147 -7.27 11.87 1.67
C TRP A 147 -7.87 10.51 1.33
N VAL A 148 -8.14 9.67 2.32
CA VAL A 148 -8.64 8.30 2.14
C VAL A 148 -9.87 8.23 1.25
N ASP A 149 -10.90 9.01 1.58
CA ASP A 149 -12.16 8.97 0.81
C ASP A 149 -11.97 9.51 -0.62
N GLN A 150 -11.04 10.46 -0.79
CA GLN A 150 -10.70 11.02 -2.09
C GLN A 150 -9.93 10.00 -2.95
N ILE A 151 -8.95 9.28 -2.38
CA ILE A 151 -8.20 8.23 -3.06
C ILE A 151 -9.15 7.14 -3.56
N ASP A 152 -10.05 6.65 -2.70
CA ASP A 152 -11.06 5.65 -3.06
C ASP A 152 -11.94 6.15 -4.24
N THR A 153 -12.36 7.42 -4.16
CA THR A 153 -13.19 8.06 -5.19
C THR A 153 -12.46 8.18 -6.52
N ASP A 154 -11.23 8.69 -6.51
CA ASP A 154 -10.45 8.94 -7.73
C ASP A 154 -10.06 7.62 -8.41
N LEU A 155 -9.71 6.59 -7.65
CA LEU A 155 -9.39 5.28 -8.21
C LEU A 155 -10.60 4.62 -8.88
N GLU A 156 -11.78 4.68 -8.27
CA GLU A 156 -13.00 4.13 -8.86
C GLU A 156 -13.49 4.96 -10.05
N GLN A 157 -13.34 6.29 -10.01
CA GLN A 157 -13.61 7.14 -11.18
C GLN A 157 -12.68 6.79 -12.35
N PHE A 158 -11.38 6.65 -12.10
CA PHE A 158 -10.43 6.26 -13.13
C PHE A 158 -10.78 4.89 -13.72
N LYS A 159 -11.09 3.92 -12.86
CA LYS A 159 -11.48 2.56 -13.26
C LYS A 159 -12.78 2.52 -14.08
N THR A 160 -13.78 3.31 -13.74
CA THR A 160 -15.06 3.35 -14.47
C THR A 160 -14.95 4.05 -15.83
N LYS A 161 -14.06 5.05 -15.94
CA LYS A 161 -13.80 5.79 -17.19
C LYS A 161 -12.80 5.06 -18.10
N THR A 162 -11.89 4.31 -17.51
CA THR A 162 -10.94 3.47 -18.26
C THR A 162 -11.58 2.14 -18.64
N SER A 163 -11.25 1.61 -19.81
CA SER A 163 -11.49 0.20 -20.10
C SER A 163 -10.21 -0.56 -19.82
N ILE A 164 -10.21 -1.41 -18.77
CA ILE A 164 -9.06 -2.28 -18.46
C ILE A 164 -8.80 -3.15 -19.70
N PRO A 165 -7.63 -3.04 -20.35
CA PRO A 165 -7.37 -3.79 -21.57
C PRO A 165 -7.30 -5.30 -21.29
N ASP A 166 -7.91 -6.11 -22.16
CA ASP A 166 -7.77 -7.57 -22.10
C ASP A 166 -6.39 -7.98 -22.63
N VAL A 167 -5.55 -8.56 -21.77
CA VAL A 167 -4.21 -9.00 -22.20
C VAL A 167 -4.22 -10.12 -23.22
N GLY A 168 -5.32 -10.90 -23.29
CA GLY A 168 -5.47 -11.94 -24.32
C GLY A 168 -5.53 -11.32 -25.71
N GLN A 169 -6.00 -10.08 -25.80
CA GLN A 169 -6.03 -9.28 -27.02
C GLN A 169 -4.75 -8.44 -27.20
N PHE A 170 -4.15 -7.97 -26.11
CA PHE A 170 -3.04 -7.02 -26.13
C PHE A 170 -1.78 -7.58 -25.45
N PRO A 171 -0.80 -8.10 -26.22
CA PRO A 171 0.40 -8.70 -25.66
C PRO A 171 1.34 -7.64 -25.06
N ALA A 172 2.31 -8.13 -24.28
CA ALA A 172 3.41 -7.32 -23.76
C ALA A 172 4.11 -6.52 -24.88
N GLY A 173 4.40 -5.25 -24.61
CA GLY A 173 4.98 -4.30 -25.57
C GLY A 173 3.96 -3.47 -26.36
N SER A 174 2.66 -3.77 -26.24
CA SER A 174 1.59 -2.89 -26.74
C SER A 174 1.36 -1.68 -25.83
N TRP A 175 0.76 -0.62 -26.36
CA TRP A 175 0.35 0.54 -25.57
C TRP A 175 -0.74 0.20 -24.56
N GLU A 176 -1.63 -0.72 -24.92
CA GLU A 176 -2.67 -1.24 -24.05
C GLU A 176 -2.08 -2.01 -22.87
N PHE A 177 -1.04 -2.83 -23.10
CA PHE A 177 -0.32 -3.50 -22.02
C PHE A 177 0.40 -2.49 -21.10
N ALA A 178 0.98 -1.44 -21.67
CA ALA A 178 1.60 -0.37 -20.87
C ALA A 178 0.54 0.36 -20.02
N ALA A 179 -0.63 0.68 -20.58
CA ALA A 179 -1.75 1.27 -19.84
C ALA A 179 -2.25 0.35 -18.72
N LEU A 180 -2.32 -0.95 -18.97
CA LEU A 180 -2.66 -1.95 -17.94
C LEU A 180 -1.62 -1.97 -16.82
N SER A 181 -0.33 -1.89 -17.17
CA SER A 181 0.76 -1.89 -16.18
C SER A 181 0.70 -0.64 -15.29
N VAL A 182 0.46 0.53 -15.89
CA VAL A 182 0.28 1.79 -15.12
C VAL A 182 -0.98 1.76 -14.26
N TYR A 183 -2.07 1.15 -14.75
CA TYR A 183 -3.28 0.94 -13.95
C TYR A 183 -2.99 0.12 -12.68
N TRP A 184 -2.26 -0.99 -12.81
CA TRP A 184 -1.92 -1.85 -11.65
C TRP A 184 -0.82 -1.25 -10.77
N ASP A 185 0.12 -0.48 -11.32
CA ASP A 185 1.02 0.32 -10.51
C ASP A 185 0.23 1.31 -9.64
N ALA A 186 -0.82 1.95 -10.18
CA ALA A 186 -1.64 2.87 -9.39
C ALA A 186 -2.37 2.19 -8.23
N HIS A 187 -2.86 0.97 -8.45
CA HIS A 187 -3.46 0.15 -7.39
C HIS A 187 -2.42 -0.25 -6.35
N TYR A 188 -1.23 -0.63 -6.80
CA TYR A 188 -0.11 -0.96 -5.92
C TYR A 188 0.28 0.24 -5.05
N GLN A 189 0.49 1.41 -5.63
CA GLN A 189 0.88 2.64 -4.92
C GLN A 189 -0.22 3.11 -3.94
N ALA A 190 -1.50 3.01 -4.32
CA ALA A 190 -2.61 3.25 -3.39
C ALA A 190 -2.63 2.24 -2.24
N GLY A 191 -2.35 0.96 -2.53
CA GLY A 191 -2.19 -0.08 -1.51
C GLY A 191 -1.05 0.21 -0.53
N LEU A 192 0.11 0.64 -1.03
CA LEU A 192 1.25 1.05 -0.21
C LEU A 192 0.95 2.30 0.63
N PHE A 193 0.24 3.28 0.05
CA PHE A 193 -0.20 4.45 0.79
C PHE A 193 -1.06 4.06 2.01
N TYR A 194 -2.03 3.16 1.82
CA TYR A 194 -2.87 2.68 2.90
C TYR A 194 -2.10 1.83 3.92
N LEU A 195 -1.20 0.95 3.46
CA LEU A 195 -0.37 0.12 4.32
C LEU A 195 0.53 0.98 5.21
N THR A 196 1.25 1.94 4.63
CA THR A 196 2.14 2.84 5.39
C THR A 196 1.35 3.74 6.34
N TRP A 197 0.16 4.20 5.94
CA TRP A 197 -0.73 4.93 6.85
C TRP A 197 -1.21 4.04 8.01
N ALA A 198 -1.55 2.77 7.77
CA ALA A 198 -1.90 1.84 8.83
C ALA A 198 -0.74 1.67 9.82
N LEU A 199 0.49 1.51 9.34
CA LEU A 199 1.68 1.45 10.21
C LEU A 199 1.86 2.73 11.04
N ALA A 200 1.55 3.89 10.46
CA ALA A 200 1.57 5.15 11.20
C ALA A 200 0.58 5.15 12.38
N LEU A 201 -0.63 4.63 12.15
CA LEU A 201 -1.68 4.51 13.17
C LEU A 201 -1.28 3.51 14.26
N SER A 202 -0.54 2.46 13.91
CA SER A 202 -0.18 1.40 14.84
C SER A 202 0.76 1.86 15.96
N HIS A 203 1.60 2.87 15.71
CA HIS A 203 2.47 3.49 16.73
C HIS A 203 1.72 4.08 17.93
N LYS A 204 0.43 4.40 17.76
CA LYS A 204 -0.44 4.92 18.83
C LYS A 204 -1.75 4.14 18.87
N LEU A 205 -1.69 2.83 18.65
CA LEU A 205 -2.89 2.00 18.57
C LEU A 205 -3.62 2.00 19.92
N ASP A 206 -4.86 2.46 19.91
CA ASP A 206 -5.81 2.40 21.01
C ASP A 206 -7.20 2.03 20.45
N GLU A 207 -8.22 2.02 21.30
CA GLU A 207 -9.59 1.67 20.91
C GLU A 207 -10.17 2.61 19.83
N ASN A 208 -9.69 3.87 19.75
CA ASN A 208 -10.13 4.85 18.75
C ASN A 208 -9.36 4.72 17.43
N ALA A 209 -8.08 4.32 17.49
CA ALA A 209 -7.23 4.12 16.32
C ALA A 209 -7.44 2.74 15.67
N LEU A 210 -8.00 1.76 16.40
CA LEU A 210 -8.22 0.41 15.88
C LEU A 210 -9.20 0.36 14.67
N PRO A 211 -10.35 1.05 14.67
CA PRO A 211 -11.22 1.12 13.48
C PRO A 211 -10.54 1.68 12.22
N PRO A 212 -9.91 2.88 12.23
CA PRO A 212 -9.25 3.40 11.04
C PRO A 212 -8.04 2.55 10.62
N TYR A 213 -7.33 1.92 11.57
CA TYR A 213 -6.25 0.97 11.27
C TYR A 213 -6.76 -0.26 10.52
N ALA A 214 -7.82 -0.90 11.02
CA ALA A 214 -8.45 -2.06 10.37
C ALA A 214 -8.98 -1.71 8.97
N MET A 215 -9.60 -0.54 8.81
CA MET A 215 -10.09 -0.07 7.52
C MET A 215 -8.95 0.23 6.53
N ALA A 216 -7.84 0.81 6.99
CA ALA A 216 -6.67 1.05 6.14
C ALA A 216 -6.05 -0.27 5.66
N LEU A 217 -5.88 -1.25 6.56
CA LEU A 217 -5.39 -2.59 6.21
C LEU A 217 -6.33 -3.33 5.27
N SER A 218 -7.65 -3.20 5.44
CA SER A 218 -8.63 -3.82 4.54
C SER A 218 -8.49 -3.27 3.12
N ARG A 219 -8.43 -1.94 2.97
CA ARG A 219 -8.22 -1.29 1.67
C ARG A 219 -6.89 -1.66 1.03
N ALA A 220 -5.81 -1.61 1.82
CA ALA A 220 -4.49 -2.03 1.37
C ALA A 220 -4.51 -3.49 0.88
N SER A 221 -5.13 -4.40 1.64
CA SER A 221 -5.26 -5.80 1.28
C SER A 221 -6.02 -5.99 -0.02
N ASP A 222 -7.17 -5.33 -0.19
CA ASP A 222 -7.97 -5.47 -1.40
C ASP A 222 -7.18 -5.05 -2.65
N LEU A 223 -6.45 -3.93 -2.57
CA LEU A 223 -5.64 -3.41 -3.67
C LEU A 223 -4.40 -4.27 -3.96
N LEU A 224 -3.62 -4.62 -2.92
CA LEU A 224 -2.38 -5.39 -3.06
C LEU A 224 -2.67 -6.82 -3.54
N VAL A 225 -3.68 -7.49 -2.99
CA VAL A 225 -4.06 -8.84 -3.43
C VAL A 225 -4.59 -8.82 -4.86
N SER A 226 -5.40 -7.82 -5.23
CA SER A 226 -5.89 -7.69 -6.61
C SER A 226 -4.76 -7.42 -7.59
N THR A 227 -3.79 -6.59 -7.22
CA THR A 227 -2.58 -6.32 -8.01
C THR A 227 -1.74 -7.59 -8.17
N LEU A 228 -1.54 -8.36 -7.11
CA LEU A 228 -0.80 -9.64 -7.17
C LEU A 228 -1.49 -10.65 -8.09
N ARG A 229 -2.82 -10.79 -8.02
CA ARG A 229 -3.59 -11.64 -8.93
C ARG A 229 -3.49 -11.17 -10.38
N ALA A 230 -3.52 -9.86 -10.60
CA ALA A 230 -3.33 -9.30 -11.94
C ALA A 230 -1.93 -9.59 -12.47
N TYR A 231 -0.90 -9.45 -11.65
CA TYR A 231 0.46 -9.83 -12.01
C TYR A 231 0.56 -11.31 -12.40
N ASP A 232 -0.08 -12.20 -11.66
CA ASP A 232 -0.08 -13.64 -11.97
C ASP A 232 -0.72 -13.95 -13.32
N THR A 233 -1.76 -13.20 -13.66
CA THR A 233 -2.54 -13.43 -14.88
C THR A 233 -1.91 -12.75 -16.09
N HIS A 234 -1.24 -11.62 -15.89
CA HIS A 234 -0.91 -10.67 -16.96
C HIS A 234 0.56 -10.25 -16.99
N SER A 235 1.28 -10.41 -15.88
CA SER A 235 2.63 -9.86 -15.67
C SER A 235 2.71 -8.34 -15.92
N ALA A 236 1.59 -7.63 -15.73
CA ALA A 236 1.44 -6.21 -16.01
C ALA A 236 1.68 -5.38 -14.72
N LEU A 237 2.94 -5.09 -14.44
CA LEU A 237 3.40 -4.24 -13.32
C LEU A 237 4.79 -3.70 -13.66
N THR A 238 5.08 -2.44 -13.35
CA THR A 238 6.45 -1.90 -13.52
C THR A 238 7.28 -1.97 -12.24
N SER A 239 6.60 -2.05 -11.10
CA SER A 239 7.19 -2.23 -9.77
C SER A 239 7.78 -3.64 -9.60
N SER A 240 8.66 -3.83 -8.61
CA SER A 240 9.28 -5.14 -8.34
C SER A 240 8.25 -6.17 -7.86
N TYR A 241 8.28 -7.37 -8.46
CA TYR A 241 7.46 -8.49 -8.00
C TYR A 241 7.77 -8.88 -6.55
N SER A 242 9.06 -8.91 -6.16
CA SER A 242 9.47 -9.27 -4.80
C SER A 242 8.84 -8.34 -3.76
N ASP A 243 8.77 -7.05 -4.08
CA ASP A 243 8.24 -6.03 -3.19
C ASP A 243 6.73 -6.12 -3.14
N LEU A 244 6.07 -6.35 -4.29
CA LEU A 244 4.62 -6.58 -4.34
C LEU A 244 4.21 -7.75 -3.43
N ILE A 245 4.80 -8.93 -3.61
CA ILE A 245 4.43 -10.10 -2.80
C ILE A 245 4.76 -9.89 -1.32
N LYS A 246 5.90 -9.28 -1.01
CA LYS A 246 6.31 -8.94 0.37
C LYS A 246 5.30 -8.02 1.03
N ASN A 247 4.96 -6.91 0.40
CA ASN A 247 4.03 -5.91 0.93
C ASN A 247 2.61 -6.47 1.05
N THR A 248 2.20 -7.32 0.11
CA THR A 248 0.91 -8.03 0.18
C THR A 248 0.87 -8.95 1.40
N VAL A 249 1.89 -9.79 1.61
CA VAL A 249 1.98 -10.70 2.76
C VAL A 249 2.01 -9.93 4.08
N LEU A 250 2.82 -8.87 4.13
CA LEU A 250 2.94 -7.99 5.29
C LEU A 250 1.59 -7.40 5.70
N CYS A 251 0.79 -7.00 4.70
CA CYS A 251 -0.54 -6.44 4.88
C CYS A 251 -1.55 -7.50 5.35
N VAL A 252 -1.65 -8.65 4.69
CA VAL A 252 -2.67 -9.66 5.01
C VAL A 252 -2.45 -10.32 6.38
N VAL A 253 -1.19 -10.49 6.80
CA VAL A 253 -0.86 -11.00 8.14
C VAL A 253 -1.31 -10.01 9.22
N ARG A 254 -1.08 -8.71 9.01
CA ARG A 254 -1.57 -7.66 9.93
C ARG A 254 -3.08 -7.58 9.95
N LEU A 255 -3.71 -7.63 8.78
CA LEU A 255 -5.16 -7.61 8.66
C LEU A 255 -5.79 -8.80 9.40
N GLN A 256 -5.26 -10.01 9.21
CA GLN A 256 -5.73 -11.21 9.91
C GLN A 256 -5.70 -11.02 11.43
N GLY A 257 -4.56 -10.63 12.01
CA GLY A 257 -4.45 -10.41 13.45
C GLY A 257 -5.37 -9.29 13.95
N THR A 258 -5.53 -8.23 13.15
CA THR A 258 -6.42 -7.11 13.46
C THR A 258 -7.87 -7.53 13.48
N LEU A 259 -8.31 -8.34 12.51
CA LEU A 259 -9.69 -8.81 12.40
C LEU A 259 -10.07 -9.74 13.55
N GLU A 260 -9.14 -10.57 14.07
CA GLU A 260 -9.39 -11.37 15.28
C GLU A 260 -9.69 -10.46 16.49
N VAL A 261 -8.97 -9.35 16.63
CA VAL A 261 -9.20 -8.39 17.73
C VAL A 261 -10.49 -7.60 17.51
N VAL A 262 -10.72 -7.10 16.29
CA VAL A 262 -11.96 -6.38 15.95
C VAL A 262 -13.18 -7.26 16.18
N ASP A 263 -13.14 -8.54 15.81
CA ASP A 263 -14.26 -9.46 16.03
C ASP A 263 -14.52 -9.70 17.52
N GLN A 264 -13.46 -9.81 18.33
CA GLN A 264 -13.58 -9.95 19.79
C GLN A 264 -14.22 -8.72 20.46
N PHE A 265 -14.00 -7.51 19.91
CA PHE A 265 -14.47 -6.24 20.50
C PHE A 265 -15.53 -5.53 19.64
N ARG A 266 -16.19 -6.27 18.75
CA ARG A 266 -17.10 -5.76 17.71
C ARG A 266 -18.20 -4.85 18.25
N GLU A 267 -18.75 -5.18 19.42
CA GLU A 267 -19.85 -4.44 20.05
C GLU A 267 -19.41 -3.14 20.73
N THR A 268 -18.12 -3.00 21.04
CA THR A 268 -17.57 -1.86 21.79
C THR A 268 -16.86 -0.84 20.90
N LEU A 269 -16.48 -1.24 19.68
CA LEU A 269 -15.73 -0.38 18.77
C LEU A 269 -16.67 0.50 17.95
N ALA A 270 -16.36 1.80 17.89
CA ALA A 270 -17.10 2.77 17.10
C ALA A 270 -16.56 2.81 15.65
N PHE A 271 -17.23 2.08 14.75
CA PHE A 271 -16.97 2.18 13.31
C PHE A 271 -17.81 3.29 12.67
N PRO A 272 -17.30 3.97 11.62
CA PRO A 272 -18.13 4.81 10.77
C PRO A 272 -19.32 4.00 10.19
N PRO A 273 -20.49 4.63 9.94
CA PRO A 273 -21.64 3.95 9.38
C PRO A 273 -21.30 3.17 8.10
N GLY A 274 -21.64 1.88 8.06
CA GLY A 274 -21.38 1.00 6.91
C GLY A 274 -19.92 0.53 6.75
N ALA A 275 -18.96 1.05 7.51
CA ALA A 275 -17.56 0.65 7.42
C ALA A 275 -17.33 -0.79 7.90
N GLN A 276 -18.06 -1.22 8.92
CA GLN A 276 -17.92 -2.55 9.50
C GLN A 276 -18.31 -3.67 8.51
N GLY A 277 -19.26 -3.41 7.61
CA GLY A 277 -19.67 -4.36 6.57
C GLY A 277 -18.64 -4.52 5.44
N ARG A 278 -17.60 -3.68 5.40
CA ARG A 278 -16.50 -3.77 4.43
C ARG A 278 -15.33 -4.61 4.93
N LEU A 279 -15.29 -4.94 6.23
CA LEU A 279 -14.23 -5.77 6.79
C LEU A 279 -14.42 -7.22 6.37
N GLN A 280 -13.31 -7.85 5.97
CA GLN A 280 -13.29 -9.26 5.63
C GLN A 280 -13.61 -10.14 6.85
N ASP A 281 -14.15 -11.34 6.60
CA ASP A 281 -14.33 -12.35 7.63
C ASP A 281 -12.97 -12.82 8.18
N PRO A 282 -12.79 -12.95 9.51
CA PRO A 282 -11.50 -13.34 10.08
C PRO A 282 -10.97 -14.69 9.58
N ALA A 283 -11.85 -15.68 9.34
CA ALA A 283 -11.43 -16.98 8.84
C ALA A 283 -11.00 -16.90 7.36
N ALA A 284 -11.73 -16.13 6.55
CA ALA A 284 -11.34 -15.84 5.17
C ALA A 284 -9.98 -15.10 5.10
N ALA A 285 -9.79 -14.08 5.93
CA ALA A 285 -8.53 -13.34 6.01
C ALA A 285 -7.35 -14.24 6.43
N LYS A 286 -7.59 -15.16 7.39
CA LYS A 286 -6.59 -16.17 7.80
C LYS A 286 -6.21 -17.10 6.66
N ALA A 287 -7.18 -17.60 5.90
CA ALA A 287 -6.91 -18.48 4.76
C ALA A 287 -6.01 -17.79 3.72
N VAL A 288 -6.35 -16.55 3.36
CA VAL A 288 -5.55 -15.73 2.44
C VAL A 288 -4.15 -15.48 2.98
N ALA A 289 -4.02 -15.12 4.26
CA ALA A 289 -2.71 -14.87 4.88
C ALA A 289 -1.81 -16.12 4.88
N VAL A 290 -2.34 -17.29 5.24
CA VAL A 290 -1.57 -18.55 5.22
C VAL A 290 -1.13 -18.92 3.80
N GLU A 291 -2.03 -18.79 2.82
CA GLU A 291 -1.72 -19.06 1.41
C GLU A 291 -0.57 -18.17 0.92
N LEU A 292 -0.70 -16.86 1.10
CA LEU A 292 0.28 -15.90 0.58
C LEU A 292 1.61 -15.96 1.34
N VAL A 293 1.61 -16.25 2.64
CA VAL A 293 2.85 -16.48 3.37
C VAL A 293 3.60 -17.70 2.83
N ARG A 294 2.92 -18.83 2.63
CA ARG A 294 3.54 -20.04 2.06
C ARG A 294 4.11 -19.76 0.67
N ARG A 295 3.38 -18.97 -0.13
CA ARG A 295 3.82 -18.51 -1.44
C ARG A 295 5.11 -17.67 -1.35
N PHE A 296 5.14 -16.66 -0.48
CA PHE A 296 6.31 -15.79 -0.30
C PHE A 296 7.55 -16.56 0.13
N VAL A 297 7.44 -17.45 1.12
CA VAL A 297 8.57 -18.29 1.58
C VAL A 297 9.13 -19.17 0.45
N ARG A 298 8.27 -19.61 -0.46
CA ARG A 298 8.67 -20.43 -1.63
C ARG A 298 9.31 -19.60 -2.74
N GLU A 299 8.73 -18.45 -3.06
CA GLU A 299 9.08 -17.68 -4.25
C GLU A 299 10.18 -16.63 -4.01
N VAL A 300 10.33 -16.17 -2.76
CA VAL A 300 11.35 -15.18 -2.37
C VAL A 300 12.18 -15.70 -1.18
N PRO A 301 12.83 -16.89 -1.29
CA PRO A 301 13.49 -17.54 -0.14
C PRO A 301 14.71 -16.80 0.40
N GLY A 302 15.26 -15.84 -0.37
CA GLY A 302 16.43 -15.03 0.02
C GLY A 302 16.09 -13.72 0.74
N ASP A 303 14.82 -13.38 0.91
CA ASP A 303 14.44 -12.15 1.62
C ASP A 303 14.68 -12.27 3.13
N LYS A 304 15.11 -11.17 3.77
CA LYS A 304 15.41 -11.09 5.20
C LYS A 304 14.21 -11.44 6.10
N ASP A 305 12.98 -11.24 5.60
CA ASP A 305 11.75 -11.43 6.37
C ASP A 305 11.17 -12.85 6.27
N VAL A 306 11.79 -13.74 5.48
CA VAL A 306 11.34 -15.14 5.34
C VAL A 306 11.21 -15.85 6.68
N GLN A 307 12.15 -15.64 7.61
CA GLN A 307 12.10 -16.29 8.92
C GLN A 307 10.91 -15.81 9.76
N VAL A 308 10.61 -14.51 9.72
CA VAL A 308 9.46 -13.91 10.42
C VAL A 308 8.16 -14.57 9.96
N PHE A 309 8.03 -14.79 8.66
CA PHE A 309 6.85 -15.41 8.08
C PHE A 309 6.76 -16.93 8.33
N ARG A 310 7.88 -17.65 8.44
CA ARG A 310 7.88 -19.05 8.91
C ARG A 310 7.43 -19.18 10.36
N ASP A 311 7.85 -18.25 11.22
CA ASP A 311 7.44 -18.21 12.62
C ASP A 311 5.93 -17.94 12.74
N TYR A 312 5.39 -17.07 11.87
CA TYR A 312 3.94 -16.84 11.75
C TYR A 312 3.18 -18.13 11.39
N LEU A 313 3.60 -18.87 10.34
CA LEU A 313 2.96 -20.14 9.97
C LEU A 313 2.97 -21.14 11.13
N SER A 314 4.12 -21.27 11.79
CA SER A 314 4.29 -22.20 12.91
C SER A 314 3.33 -21.90 14.06
N LYS A 315 3.10 -20.61 14.36
CA LYS A 315 2.14 -20.16 15.39
C LYS A 315 0.70 -20.46 14.99
N ILE A 316 0.31 -20.20 13.74
CA ILE A 316 -1.03 -20.47 13.24
C ILE A 316 -1.33 -21.98 13.26
N GLU A 317 -0.40 -22.80 12.78
CA GLU A 317 -0.56 -24.26 12.75
C GLU A 317 -0.62 -24.87 14.16
N ALA A 318 0.14 -24.31 15.12
CA ALA A 318 0.03 -24.72 16.53
C ALA A 318 -1.33 -24.35 17.14
N LYS A 319 -1.88 -23.18 16.81
CA LYS A 319 -3.22 -22.74 17.22
C LYS A 319 -4.29 -23.68 16.65
N ASP A 320 -4.18 -24.04 15.37
CA ASP A 320 -5.13 -24.95 14.70
C ASP A 320 -5.12 -26.36 15.30
N ARG A 321 -3.93 -26.92 15.61
CA ARG A 321 -3.83 -28.21 16.32
C ARG A 321 -4.48 -28.18 17.69
N ALA A 322 -4.27 -27.10 18.44
CA ALA A 322 -4.87 -26.92 19.77
C ALA A 322 -6.39 -26.76 19.71
N GLU A 323 -6.93 -26.09 18.70
CA GLU A 323 -8.38 -25.92 18.49
C GLU A 323 -9.06 -27.20 17.98
N ASN A 324 -8.36 -28.03 17.20
CA ASN A 324 -8.86 -29.30 16.66
C ASN A 324 -8.68 -30.51 17.60
N GLY A 325 -8.06 -30.33 18.78
CA GLY A 325 -7.92 -31.39 19.78
C GLY A 325 -6.91 -32.48 19.42
N GLU A 326 -5.95 -32.21 18.54
CA GLU A 326 -4.81 -33.08 18.28
C GLU A 326 -3.77 -32.89 19.39
N ASP A 327 -4.06 -33.44 20.58
CA ASP A 327 -3.04 -33.63 21.61
C ASP A 327 -2.06 -34.70 21.12
N ASP A 328 -0.77 -34.35 21.12
CA ASP A 328 0.34 -35.25 20.82
C ASP A 328 0.47 -36.29 21.94
N SER A 329 -0.44 -37.26 21.96
CA SER A 329 -0.35 -38.47 22.78
C SER A 329 0.33 -39.57 21.97
N SER A 330 1.61 -39.38 21.63
CA SER A 330 2.46 -40.47 21.15
C SER A 330 3.94 -40.32 21.50
N GLN A 331 4.24 -40.26 22.80
CA GLN A 331 5.48 -40.84 23.33
C GLN A 331 5.16 -41.66 24.58
N GLY A 332 4.65 -42.87 24.35
CA GLY A 332 4.79 -43.96 25.30
C GLY A 332 6.06 -44.73 24.96
N GLU A 333 7.12 -44.54 25.74
CA GLU A 333 8.16 -45.55 25.88
C GLU A 333 8.44 -45.81 27.35
N GLU A 334 8.39 -47.11 27.65
CA GLU A 334 8.60 -47.76 28.92
C GLU A 334 9.91 -47.33 29.60
N LYS A 335 9.86 -47.18 30.93
CA LYS A 335 10.96 -47.64 31.79
C LYS A 335 10.45 -48.03 33.16
N GLY A 336 10.91 -49.20 33.57
CA GLY A 336 10.38 -50.01 34.66
C GLY A 336 10.61 -49.43 36.05
N GLN A 337 9.80 -49.95 36.96
CA GLN A 337 9.85 -49.79 38.40
C GLN A 337 11.22 -50.17 38.98
N THR A 338 11.70 -49.39 39.95
CA THR A 338 12.13 -49.96 41.24
C THR A 338 12.09 -48.90 42.35
N SER A 339 11.78 -49.39 43.54
CA SER A 339 11.26 -48.72 44.73
C SER A 339 12.35 -48.20 45.67
N ALA A 340 12.10 -47.08 46.38
CA ALA A 340 12.30 -46.99 47.83
C ALA A 340 11.73 -45.68 48.46
N LYS A 341 10.76 -45.87 49.37
CA LYS A 341 10.46 -45.18 50.66
C LYS A 341 10.85 -43.69 50.85
N VAL A 342 9.90 -42.87 51.34
CA VAL A 342 9.64 -42.55 52.76
C VAL A 342 8.48 -41.52 52.88
N THR A 343 7.62 -41.71 53.88
CA THR A 343 6.54 -40.89 54.50
C THR A 343 6.73 -39.35 54.42
N ASN A 344 5.71 -38.48 54.39
CA ASN A 344 4.60 -38.35 55.35
C ASN A 344 3.66 -37.18 54.94
N GLY A 345 2.39 -37.20 55.35
CA GLY A 345 1.60 -35.99 55.63
C GLY A 345 0.55 -35.54 54.60
N GLN A 346 -0.69 -35.98 54.79
CA GLN A 346 -1.90 -35.31 54.29
C GLN A 346 -2.20 -34.05 55.11
N ALA A 347 -2.54 -32.93 54.47
CA ALA A 347 -3.68 -32.08 54.85
C ALA A 347 -3.97 -30.94 53.85
N LYS A 348 -5.14 -31.04 53.21
CA LYS A 348 -6.16 -30.00 52.99
C LYS A 348 -5.78 -28.69 52.27
N GLY A 349 -5.98 -28.73 50.96
CA GLY A 349 -6.90 -27.85 50.20
C GLY A 349 -7.13 -26.40 50.62
N LYS A 350 -6.71 -25.47 49.75
CA LYS A 350 -7.47 -24.27 49.37
C LYS A 350 -7.21 -23.96 47.89
N LYS A 351 -8.17 -24.33 47.03
CA LYS A 351 -8.24 -23.87 45.62
C LYS A 351 -8.39 -22.34 45.63
N LYS A 352 -7.31 -21.62 45.33
CA LYS A 352 -7.40 -20.22 44.86
C LYS A 352 -7.98 -20.26 43.45
N LYS A 353 -9.27 -19.92 43.31
CA LYS A 353 -9.85 -19.49 42.02
C LYS A 353 -8.99 -18.32 41.52
N LYS A 354 -8.14 -18.55 40.51
CA LYS A 354 -7.61 -17.46 39.68
C LYS A 354 -8.80 -16.87 38.94
N ASN A 355 -9.27 -15.71 39.38
CA ASN A 355 -10.10 -14.86 38.54
C ASN A 355 -9.28 -14.55 37.28
N LYS A 356 -9.68 -15.10 36.14
CA LYS A 356 -9.29 -14.58 34.82
C LYS A 356 -9.88 -13.18 34.76
N THR A 357 -9.08 -12.16 35.05
CA THR A 357 -9.41 -10.78 34.68
C THR A 357 -9.62 -10.79 33.16
N LYS A 358 -10.82 -10.43 32.69
CA LYS A 358 -11.08 -10.28 31.25
C LYS A 358 -10.12 -9.20 30.76
N ALA A 359 -9.19 -9.57 29.87
CA ALA A 359 -8.32 -8.61 29.20
C ALA A 359 -9.19 -7.54 28.53
N THR A 360 -8.85 -6.27 28.75
CA THR A 360 -9.56 -5.15 28.14
C THR A 360 -9.17 -5.03 26.66
N ALA A 361 -9.96 -4.33 25.84
CA ALA A 361 -9.60 -4.08 24.44
C ALA A 361 -8.22 -3.43 24.33
N LYS A 362 -7.93 -2.49 25.24
CA LYS A 362 -6.60 -1.92 25.46
C LYS A 362 -5.47 -2.94 25.66
N ASP A 363 -5.68 -4.01 26.43
CA ASP A 363 -4.64 -5.03 26.69
C ASP A 363 -4.35 -5.89 25.45
N LYS A 364 -5.37 -6.12 24.60
CA LYS A 364 -5.27 -6.91 23.36
C LYS A 364 -4.76 -6.10 22.16
N VAL A 365 -5.01 -4.79 22.15
CA VAL A 365 -4.40 -3.84 21.21
C VAL A 365 -2.87 -3.84 21.35
N ILE A 366 -2.35 -3.97 22.57
CA ILE A 366 -0.90 -4.12 22.85
C ILE A 366 -0.35 -5.45 22.29
N GLU A 367 -1.16 -6.52 22.23
CA GLU A 367 -0.76 -7.82 21.65
C GLU A 367 -0.56 -7.71 20.12
N VAL A 368 -1.39 -6.91 19.43
CA VAL A 368 -1.21 -6.55 18.01
C VAL A 368 0.11 -5.81 17.79
N GLU A 369 0.44 -4.85 18.66
CA GLU A 369 1.72 -4.11 18.64
C GLU A 369 2.94 -5.06 18.81
N THR A 370 2.76 -6.19 19.51
CA THR A 370 3.84 -7.16 19.77
C THR A 370 4.17 -8.00 18.52
N LEU A 371 3.18 -8.24 17.64
CA LEU A 371 3.39 -8.82 16.31
C LEU A 371 4.17 -7.87 15.39
N GLU A 372 4.06 -6.55 15.58
CA GLU A 372 4.70 -5.53 14.74
C GLU A 372 6.20 -5.39 14.98
N ARG A 373 6.68 -5.61 16.23
CA ARG A 373 8.12 -5.50 16.56
C ARG A 373 9.02 -6.54 15.90
N HIS A 374 8.45 -7.58 15.31
CA HIS A 374 9.20 -8.65 14.64
C HIS A 374 9.27 -8.51 13.11
N GLY A 375 8.57 -7.54 12.49
CA GLY A 375 8.49 -7.44 11.02
C GLY A 375 8.35 -6.03 10.48
N GLY A 376 9.04 -5.04 11.06
CA GLY A 376 8.86 -3.63 10.68
C GLY A 376 10.05 -2.70 10.88
N ARG A 377 11.29 -3.21 10.96
CA ARG A 377 12.43 -2.29 11.14
C ARG A 377 12.83 -1.51 9.89
N GLU A 378 12.44 -1.95 8.70
CA GLU A 378 12.78 -1.27 7.45
C GLU A 378 11.74 -1.64 6.39
N LEU A 379 10.64 -0.89 6.35
CA LEU A 379 9.91 -0.61 5.11
C LEU A 379 10.43 0.71 4.55
#